data_AF-A0A973MUW3-F1
#
_entry.id   AF-A0A973MUW3-F1
#
_cell.length_a   1.000
_cell.length_b   1.000
_cell.length_c   1.000
_cell.angle_alpha   90.00
_cell.angle_beta   90.00
_cell.angle_gamma   90.00
#
_symmetry.space_group_name_H-M   'P 1'
#
loop_
_entity.id
_entity.type
_entity.pdbx_description
1 polymer ?
#
loop_
_entity_poly.entity_id
_entity_poly.type
_entity_poly.pdbx_seq_one_letter_code
_entity_poly.pdbx_strand_id
1 'polypeptide(L)'
;PPFYTNDETLAADVARCAAKENDPLWRMPLWPPYDAWLDSKSATITNAPSGGFAGSIVCALFLQRFVEHAGSWLHVDIYGWTPSAKPARPEGGECQGARAIYTLLSERYG
;
A
#
# COMPACT_ATOMS: atom_id res chain seq x y z
N PRO A 1 -4.28 0.48 7.35
CA PRO A 1 -4.34 0.73 5.88
C PRO A 1 -3.85 -0.47 5.08
N PRO A 2 -4.37 -0.75 3.87
CA PRO A 2 -3.79 -1.74 2.97
C PRO A 2 -2.38 -1.35 2.50
N PHE A 3 -1.49 -2.33 2.40
CA PHE A 3 -0.18 -2.16 1.77
C PHE A 3 0.14 -3.30 0.81
N TYR A 4 1.04 -3.02 -0.13
CA TYR A 4 1.40 -3.89 -1.24
C TYR A 4 2.92 -3.91 -1.41
N THR A 5 3.47 -5.10 -1.55
CA THR A 5 4.87 -5.34 -1.91
C THR A 5 5.03 -6.77 -2.40
N ASN A 6 5.97 -6.98 -3.32
CA ASN A 6 6.44 -8.30 -3.77
C ASN A 6 7.65 -8.80 -2.96
N ASP A 7 8.19 -7.99 -2.04
CA ASP A 7 9.27 -8.39 -1.14
C ASP A 7 8.68 -8.99 0.15
N GLU A 8 8.84 -10.30 0.30
CA GLU A 8 8.37 -11.07 1.46
C GLU A 8 9.03 -10.63 2.77
N THR A 9 10.30 -10.24 2.72
CA THR A 9 11.04 -9.80 3.91
C THR A 9 10.51 -8.44 4.36
N LEU A 10 10.36 -7.50 3.42
CA LEU A 10 9.76 -6.19 3.69
C LEU A 10 8.32 -6.32 4.21
N ALA A 11 7.52 -7.21 3.64
CA ALA A 11 6.17 -7.46 4.11
C ALA A 11 6.12 -7.95 5.57
N ALA A 12 7.00 -8.88 5.92
CA ALA A 12 7.09 -9.40 7.29
C ALA A 12 7.54 -8.32 8.28
N ASP A 13 8.52 -7.50 7.90
CA ASP A 13 8.98 -6.40 8.74
C ASP A 13 7.91 -5.31 8.96
N VAL A 14 7.18 -4.93 7.90
CA VAL A 14 6.06 -3.99 8.01
C VAL A 14 5.01 -4.52 9.00
N ALA A 15 4.64 -5.80 8.89
CA ALA A 15 3.65 -6.42 9.77
C ALA A 15 4.12 -6.43 11.23
N ARG A 16 5.39 -6.76 11.47
CA ARG A 16 6.00 -6.75 12.80
C ARG A 16 6.04 -5.33 13.40
N CYS A 17 6.47 -4.33 12.65
CA CYS A 17 6.52 -2.94 13.11
C CYS A 17 5.11 -2.37 13.36
N ALA A 18 4.14 -2.68 12.50
CA ALA A 18 2.74 -2.30 12.68
C ALA A 18 2.16 -2.86 13.99
N ALA A 19 2.43 -4.12 14.30
CA ALA A 19 2.01 -4.73 15.56
C ALA A 19 2.72 -4.11 16.77
N LYS A 20 4.03 -3.90 16.70
CA LYS A 20 4.84 -3.29 17.77
C LYS A 20 4.37 -1.87 18.13
N GLU A 21 4.07 -1.05 17.13
CA GLU A 21 3.67 0.35 17.34
C GLU A 21 2.17 0.52 17.63
N ASN A 22 1.36 -0.53 17.50
CA ASN A 22 -0.10 -0.42 17.46
C ASN A 22 -0.58 0.54 16.36
N ASP A 23 0.08 0.49 15.19
CA ASP A 23 -0.22 1.33 14.02
C ASP A 23 -0.51 0.41 12.82
N PRO A 24 -1.78 0.00 12.63
CA PRO A 24 -2.11 -1.17 11.85
C PRO A 24 -1.93 -0.97 10.34
N LEU A 25 -1.17 -1.88 9.72
CA LEU A 25 -1.01 -2.04 8.28
C LEU A 25 -1.38 -3.48 7.90
N TRP A 26 -2.14 -3.64 6.82
CA TRP A 26 -2.64 -4.94 6.36
C TRP A 26 -2.12 -5.27 4.98
N ARG A 27 -1.46 -6.42 4.82
CA ARG A 27 -0.92 -6.82 3.53
C ARG A 27 -2.04 -7.26 2.60
N MET A 28 -2.07 -6.67 1.41
CA MET A 28 -2.91 -7.09 0.31
C MET A 28 -2.06 -7.75 -0.79
N PRO A 29 -2.62 -8.69 -1.57
CA PRO A 29 -1.86 -9.37 -2.61
C PRO A 29 -1.67 -8.49 -3.84
N LEU A 30 -0.52 -8.61 -4.50
CA LEU A 30 -0.33 -8.22 -5.90
C LEU A 30 -0.75 -9.42 -6.76
N TRP A 31 -2.05 -9.53 -7.06
CA TRP A 31 -2.62 -10.73 -7.69
C TRP A 31 -2.35 -10.76 -9.20
N PRO A 32 -1.46 -11.62 -9.71
CA PRO A 32 -0.99 -11.55 -11.11
C PRO A 32 -2.10 -11.66 -12.17
N PRO A 33 -3.17 -12.48 -11.99
CA PRO A 33 -4.26 -12.54 -12.96
C PRO A 33 -4.99 -11.21 -13.22
N TYR A 34 -4.89 -10.22 -12.33
CA TYR A 34 -5.49 -8.90 -12.56
C TYR A 34 -4.60 -7.96 -13.38
N ASP A 35 -3.33 -8.31 -13.61
CA ASP A 35 -2.40 -7.45 -14.37
C ASP A 35 -2.85 -7.25 -15.82
N ALA A 36 -3.41 -8.29 -16.44
CA ALA A 36 -3.96 -8.21 -17.80
C ALA A 36 -5.12 -7.21 -17.95
N TRP A 37 -5.75 -6.77 -16.85
CA TRP A 37 -6.78 -5.74 -16.91
C TRP A 37 -6.19 -4.37 -17.25
N LEU A 38 -4.89 -4.17 -17.02
CA LEU A 38 -4.17 -2.93 -17.31
C LEU A 38 -3.78 -2.80 -18.79
N ASP A 39 -4.05 -3.81 -19.63
CA ASP A 39 -3.73 -3.77 -21.04
C ASP A 39 -4.66 -2.79 -21.79
N SER A 40 -4.07 -1.99 -22.69
CA SER A 40 -4.79 -0.99 -23.47
C SER A 40 -4.70 -1.29 -24.97
N LYS A 41 -5.78 -1.02 -25.70
CA LYS A 41 -5.83 -1.16 -27.17
C LYS A 41 -5.14 -0.02 -27.91
N SER A 42 -4.99 1.13 -27.25
CA SER A 42 -4.54 2.38 -27.89
C SER A 42 -3.29 2.98 -27.24
N ALA A 43 -2.87 2.46 -26.09
CA ALA A 43 -1.73 2.95 -25.33
C ALA A 43 -0.95 1.76 -24.73
N THR A 44 0.22 2.03 -24.13
CA THR A 44 1.03 1.00 -23.46
C THR A 44 0.33 0.38 -22.26
N ILE A 45 -0.49 1.16 -21.55
CA ILE A 45 -1.21 0.74 -20.34
C ILE A 45 -2.48 1.59 -20.15
N THR A 46 -3.51 1.05 -19.51
CA THR A 46 -4.65 1.81 -18.99
C THR A 46 -4.51 2.04 -17.48
N ASN A 47 -4.85 3.24 -17.02
CA ASN A 47 -4.83 3.60 -15.60
C ASN A 47 -6.14 3.28 -14.87
N ALA A 48 -7.21 3.01 -15.62
CA ALA A 48 -8.55 2.72 -15.08
C ALA A 48 -9.24 1.65 -15.93
N PRO A 49 -8.93 0.36 -15.70
CA PRO A 49 -9.63 -0.74 -16.34
C PRO A 49 -11.14 -0.69 -16.08
N SER A 50 -11.93 -1.21 -17.01
CA SER A 50 -13.37 -1.32 -16.82
C SER A 50 -13.69 -2.40 -15.77
N GLY A 51 -14.46 -2.04 -14.74
CA GLY A 51 -14.89 -2.95 -13.69
C GLY A 51 -14.75 -2.31 -12.31
N GLY A 52 -15.81 -2.33 -11.50
CA GLY A 52 -15.83 -1.69 -10.18
C GLY A 52 -15.18 -2.51 -9.05
N PHE A 53 -14.46 -3.59 -9.37
CA PHE A 53 -13.92 -4.54 -8.40
C PHE A 53 -12.40 -4.51 -8.35
N ALA A 54 -11.83 -4.90 -7.21
CA ALA A 54 -10.38 -5.01 -7.00
C ALA A 54 -9.57 -3.71 -7.22
N GLY A 55 -10.19 -2.54 -7.14
CA GLY A 55 -9.56 -1.25 -7.48
C GLY A 55 -8.22 -0.97 -6.79
N SER A 56 -8.11 -1.27 -5.49
CA SER A 56 -6.86 -1.05 -4.74
C SER A 56 -5.73 -1.99 -5.22
N ILE A 57 -6.03 -3.25 -5.55
CA ILE A 57 -5.05 -4.21 -6.11
C ILE A 57 -4.64 -3.80 -7.53
N VAL A 58 -5.61 -3.43 -8.37
CA VAL A 58 -5.35 -2.98 -9.75
C VAL A 58 -4.48 -1.73 -9.77
N CYS A 59 -4.74 -0.77 -8.87
CA CYS A 59 -3.88 0.40 -8.70
C CYS A 59 -2.46 0.03 -8.28
N ALA A 60 -2.31 -0.89 -7.31
CA ALA A 60 -1.00 -1.35 -6.88
C ALA A 60 -0.22 -2.05 -8.02
N LEU A 61 -0.88 -2.87 -8.85
CA LEU A 61 -0.29 -3.50 -10.03
C LEU A 61 0.11 -2.46 -11.09
N PHE A 62 -0.71 -1.42 -11.29
CA PHE A 62 -0.37 -0.31 -12.17
C PHE A 62 0.92 0.38 -11.72
N LEU A 63 1.04 0.71 -10.43
CA LEU A 63 2.25 1.33 -9.87
C LEU A 63 3.48 0.42 -9.99
N GLN A 64 3.30 -0.89 -9.80
CA GLN A 64 4.39 -1.87 -9.88
C GLN A 64 5.09 -1.85 -11.25
N ARG A 65 4.37 -1.60 -12.34
CA ARG A 65 4.94 -1.53 -13.70
C ARG A 65 5.96 -0.38 -13.89
N PHE A 66 6.01 0.58 -12.97
CA PHE A 66 6.97 1.70 -13.00
C PHE A 66 8.15 1.52 -12.04
N VAL A 67 8.22 0.41 -11.31
CA VAL A 67 9.31 0.11 -10.37
C VAL A 67 10.39 -0.71 -11.09
N GLU A 68 11.34 -0.04 -11.75
CA GLU A 68 12.35 -0.72 -12.60
C GLU A 68 13.72 -0.93 -11.93
N HIS A 69 14.13 -0.01 -11.06
CA HIS A 69 15.51 0.03 -10.53
C HIS A 69 15.58 -0.05 -8.99
N ALA A 70 14.48 -0.42 -8.34
CA ALA A 70 14.43 -0.60 -6.90
C ALA A 70 14.55 -2.09 -6.55
N GLY A 71 15.49 -2.44 -5.66
CA GLY A 71 15.62 -3.81 -5.15
C GLY A 71 14.46 -4.26 -4.25
N SER A 72 13.68 -3.30 -3.74
CA SER A 72 12.48 -3.53 -2.93
C SER A 72 11.59 -2.28 -2.99
N TRP A 73 10.26 -2.44 -2.85
CA TRP A 73 9.31 -1.33 -2.87
C TRP A 73 8.10 -1.61 -1.95
N LEU A 74 7.46 -0.54 -1.49
CA LEU A 74 6.24 -0.59 -0.68
C LEU A 74 5.26 0.45 -1.20
N HIS A 75 4.03 0.03 -1.47
CA HIS A 75 2.90 0.93 -1.65
C HIS A 75 1.97 0.81 -0.45
N VAL A 76 1.59 1.94 0.15
CA VAL A 76 0.59 2.01 1.21
C VAL A 76 -0.56 2.88 0.71
N ASP A 77 -1.75 2.30 0.66
CA ASP A 77 -2.97 2.98 0.25
C ASP A 77 -3.69 3.45 1.52
N ILE A 78 -3.63 4.76 1.78
CA ILE A 78 -3.97 5.39 3.06
C ILE A 78 -5.19 6.28 2.87
N TYR A 79 -6.24 6.02 3.67
CA TYR A 79 -7.43 6.89 3.67
C TYR A 79 -7.11 8.29 4.21
N GLY A 80 -6.25 8.38 5.23
CA GLY A 80 -5.70 9.66 5.70
C GLY A 80 -6.72 10.56 6.41
N TRP A 81 -7.88 9.99 6.78
CA TRP A 81 -8.99 10.74 7.35
C TRP A 81 -9.69 9.94 8.47
N THR A 82 -10.19 10.67 9.46
CA THR A 82 -11.07 10.18 10.52
C THR A 82 -12.50 10.67 10.22
N PRO A 83 -13.43 9.79 9.83
CA PRO A 83 -14.77 10.19 9.33
C PRO A 83 -15.73 10.62 10.44
N SER A 84 -15.41 10.31 11.70
CA SER A 84 -16.15 10.74 12.88
C SER A 84 -15.21 10.76 14.07
N ALA A 85 -15.39 11.73 14.97
CA ALA A 85 -14.53 11.90 16.13
C ALA A 85 -14.49 10.64 17.02
N LYS A 86 -13.28 10.27 17.45
CA LYS A 86 -12.99 9.18 18.38
C LYS A 86 -12.05 9.68 19.47
N PRO A 87 -11.89 8.95 20.60
CA PRO A 87 -10.89 9.29 21.60
C PRO A 87 -9.51 9.50 20.95
N ALA A 88 -8.91 10.67 21.21
CA ALA A 88 -7.63 11.13 20.67
C ALA A 88 -7.53 11.24 19.13
N ARG A 89 -8.66 11.19 18.40
CA ARG A 89 -8.71 11.29 16.93
C ARG A 89 -9.90 12.16 16.51
N PRO A 90 -9.73 13.48 16.38
CA PRO A 90 -10.80 14.37 15.92
C PRO A 90 -11.23 14.01 14.50
N GLU A 91 -12.44 14.40 14.12
CA GLU A 91 -12.88 14.32 12.72
C GLU A 91 -12.00 15.24 11.86
N GLY A 92 -11.46 14.70 10.75
CA GLY A 92 -10.48 15.42 9.94
C GLY A 92 -9.33 14.55 9.44
N GLY A 93 -8.26 15.21 8.99
CA GLY A 93 -7.03 14.54 8.55
C GLY A 93 -6.39 13.73 9.67
N GLU A 94 -5.92 12.52 9.34
CA GLU A 94 -5.35 11.58 10.29
C GLU A 94 -4.06 10.96 9.75
N CYS A 95 -3.06 10.84 10.62
CA CYS A 95 -1.81 10.18 10.31
C CYS A 95 -1.94 8.67 10.58
N GLN A 96 -1.92 7.87 9.51
CA GLN A 96 -2.09 6.41 9.60
C GLN A 96 -0.85 5.71 9.05
N GLY A 97 -0.30 4.73 9.77
CA GLY A 97 0.86 3.94 9.34
C GLY A 97 2.23 4.60 9.55
N ALA A 98 2.30 5.90 9.87
CA ALA A 98 3.58 6.60 9.96
C ALA A 98 4.49 6.11 11.09
N ARG A 99 3.94 5.68 12.23
CA ARG A 99 4.76 5.16 13.34
C ARG A 99 5.37 3.81 12.96
N ALA A 100 4.57 2.94 12.34
CA ALA A 100 5.06 1.65 11.85
C ALA A 100 6.18 1.81 10.82
N ILE A 101 6.00 2.73 9.85
CA ILE A 101 7.01 3.01 8.82
C ILE A 101 8.26 3.67 9.40
N TYR A 102 8.11 4.59 10.35
CA TYR A 102 9.27 5.19 11.03
C TYR A 102 10.10 4.11 11.74
N THR A 103 9.47 3.26 12.57
CA THR A 103 10.17 2.18 13.27
C THR A 103 10.85 1.21 12.29
N LEU A 104 10.21 0.87 11.18
CA LEU A 104 10.81 0.06 10.11
C LEU A 104 12.10 0.70 9.55
N LEU A 105 12.05 1.99 9.23
CA LEU A 105 13.20 2.70 8.66
C LEU A 105 14.32 2.86 9.68
N SER A 106 13.99 3.18 10.93
CA SER A 106 14.95 3.27 12.03
C SER A 106 15.65 1.94 12.30
N GLU A 107 14.93 0.81 12.26
CA GLU A 107 15.55 -0.51 12.46
C GLU A 107 16.44 -0.93 11.27
N ARG A 108 16.18 -0.44 10.06
CA ARG A 108 16.94 -0.78 8.85
C ARG A 108 18.17 0.10 8.62
N TYR A 109 18.10 1.37 9.02
CA TYR A 109 19.09 2.38 8.62
C TYR A 109 19.51 3.35 9.73
N GLY A 110 18.89 3.28 10.91
CA GLY A 110 19.17 4.15 12.04
C GLY A 110 20.36 3.73 12.89
#